data_AF-A0AAX3ECU1-F1
#
_entry.id   AF-A0AAX3ECU1-F1
#
_cell.length_a   1.000
_cell.length_b   1.000
_cell.length_c   1.000
_cell.angle_alpha   90.00
_cell.angle_beta   90.00
_cell.angle_gamma   90.00
#
_symmetry.space_group_name_H-M   'P 1'
#
loop_
_entity.id
_entity.type
_entity.pdbx_description
1 polymer ?
#
loop_
_entity_poly.entity_id
_entity_poly.type
_entity_poly.pdbx_seq_one_letter_code
_entity_poly.pdbx_strand_id
1 'polypeptide(L)'
;MRHFVRDETLFLRGRFRAASTGVNGGIADVTTVLNHTVPRDFAGDPVRHLDLLAARHGIFRDYFGLLTAVRMHHLCVLQYDFVTVFITAGVTNPTGRPTRADAPHTINIIVYSREGMCDSALLETIVTATGAKAQALHDLGYDFPGTTTDAVAVACERDTFGVQTYAGTLTEIGRRVHAAVLHGLPEALARQQGKIQRSEPSFFIYSRYGGDHWVEWQKENCPYYPCHFPGQRCDYCYCPCYPCADEELGEWVDSSNGGRIWGCAGCTLLHIPEIADYMKRNPEAALAELKRLRERL
;
A
#
# COMPACT_ATOMS: atom_id res chain seq x y z
N MET A 1 -5.02 9.48 -3.48
CA MET A 1 -4.52 8.22 -4.07
C MET A 1 -5.62 7.16 -4.10
N ARG A 2 -5.65 6.32 -5.14
CA ARG A 2 -6.46 5.09 -5.20
C ARG A 2 -5.54 3.90 -5.41
N HIS A 3 -5.78 2.79 -4.71
CA HIS A 3 -5.05 1.54 -4.93
C HIS A 3 -5.98 0.37 -5.20
N PHE A 4 -5.51 -0.62 -5.97
CA PHE A 4 -6.23 -1.86 -6.24
C PHE A 4 -5.31 -2.97 -6.77
N VAL A 5 -5.78 -4.22 -6.70
CA VAL A 5 -5.11 -5.37 -7.30
C VAL A 5 -5.90 -5.84 -8.52
N ARG A 6 -5.22 -6.07 -9.64
CA ARG A 6 -5.76 -6.67 -10.87
C ARG A 6 -4.66 -7.40 -11.63
N ASP A 7 -4.97 -8.57 -12.19
CA ASP A 7 -4.02 -9.37 -12.98
C ASP A 7 -2.64 -9.53 -12.29
N GLU A 8 -2.66 -9.97 -11.03
CA GLU A 8 -1.48 -10.11 -10.16
C GLU A 8 -0.61 -8.85 -10.04
N THR A 9 -1.24 -7.68 -10.16
CA THR A 9 -0.57 -6.38 -10.08
C THR A 9 -1.28 -5.49 -9.07
N LEU A 10 -0.53 -4.98 -8.11
CA LEU A 10 -0.95 -3.83 -7.32
C LEU A 10 -0.71 -2.55 -8.12
N PHE A 11 -1.77 -1.75 -8.28
CA PHE A 11 -1.74 -0.42 -8.87
C PHE A 11 -1.98 0.62 -7.78
N LEU A 12 -1.11 1.62 -7.68
CA LEU A 12 -1.38 2.88 -6.98
C LEU A 12 -1.52 3.97 -8.04
N ARG A 13 -2.67 4.64 -8.09
CA ARG A 13 -3.01 5.66 -9.08
C ARG A 13 -3.28 7.01 -8.41
N GLY A 14 -2.76 8.08 -9.00
CA GLY A 14 -2.90 9.44 -8.51
C GLY A 14 -1.98 10.41 -9.27
N ARG A 15 -1.68 11.55 -8.67
CA ARG A 15 -0.69 12.50 -9.17
C ARG A 15 0.40 12.63 -8.13
N PHE A 16 1.50 11.92 -8.32
CA PHE A 16 2.51 11.77 -7.30
C PHE A 16 3.78 12.52 -7.64
N ARG A 17 4.43 13.07 -6.61
CA ARG A 17 5.88 13.22 -6.60
C ARG A 17 6.45 11.96 -5.94
N ALA A 18 7.36 11.25 -6.60
CA ALA A 18 7.81 9.95 -6.13
C ALA A 18 9.33 9.73 -6.31
N ALA A 19 9.89 8.86 -5.48
CA ALA A 19 11.22 8.28 -5.63
C ALA A 19 11.12 6.75 -5.64
N SER A 20 11.88 6.06 -6.49
CA SER A 20 11.88 4.59 -6.52
C SER A 20 13.22 4.01 -6.92
N THR A 21 13.52 2.83 -6.38
CA THR A 21 14.67 1.99 -6.76
C THR A 21 14.31 0.90 -7.79
N GLY A 22 13.05 0.84 -8.24
CA GLY A 22 12.57 -0.17 -9.19
C GLY A 22 12.79 0.19 -10.66
N VAL A 23 12.06 -0.49 -11.53
CA VAL A 23 12.03 -0.21 -12.98
C VAL A 23 11.48 1.19 -13.23
N ASN A 24 12.14 1.91 -14.15
CA ASN A 24 11.95 3.33 -14.41
C ASN A 24 12.20 4.24 -13.18
N GLY A 25 12.84 3.71 -12.13
CA GLY A 25 13.12 4.43 -10.89
C GLY A 25 14.04 5.64 -11.04
N GLY A 26 14.18 6.40 -9.97
CA GLY A 26 14.68 7.76 -9.94
C GLY A 26 13.77 8.63 -9.09
N ILE A 27 13.79 9.94 -9.30
CA ILE A 27 12.82 10.88 -8.71
C ILE A 27 12.06 11.56 -9.85
N ALA A 28 10.74 11.45 -9.83
CA ALA A 28 9.91 11.99 -10.90
C ALA A 28 8.49 12.28 -10.42
N ASP A 29 7.77 13.05 -11.23
CA ASP A 29 6.33 13.10 -11.15
C ASP A 29 5.77 11.89 -11.90
N VAL A 30 4.92 11.10 -11.24
CA VAL A 30 4.35 9.87 -11.82
C VAL A 30 2.86 9.80 -11.56
N THR A 31 2.14 9.15 -12.46
CA THR A 31 0.71 8.89 -12.29
C THR A 31 0.44 7.55 -11.60
N THR A 32 1.46 6.69 -11.58
CA THR A 32 1.31 5.30 -11.16
C THR A 32 2.55 4.74 -10.47
N VAL A 33 2.33 3.97 -9.42
CA VAL A 33 3.33 3.02 -8.90
C VAL A 33 2.74 1.60 -9.00
N LEU A 34 3.52 0.66 -9.54
CA LEU A 34 3.11 -0.72 -9.79
C LEU A 34 3.95 -1.69 -8.95
N ASN A 35 3.35 -2.78 -8.48
CA ASN A 35 4.08 -3.96 -8.01
C ASN A 35 3.44 -5.20 -8.63
N HIS A 36 4.17 -5.91 -9.49
CA HIS A 36 3.64 -6.99 -10.30
C HIS A 36 4.29 -8.34 -9.96
N THR A 37 3.46 -9.38 -9.82
CA THR A 37 3.94 -10.73 -9.61
C THR A 37 4.46 -11.34 -10.92
N VAL A 38 5.67 -11.87 -10.89
CA VAL A 38 6.27 -12.67 -11.96
C VAL A 38 6.52 -14.10 -11.50
N PRO A 39 6.64 -15.07 -12.43
CA PRO A 39 7.06 -16.43 -12.10
C PRO A 39 8.41 -16.48 -11.36
N ARG A 40 8.64 -17.55 -10.61
CA ARG A 40 9.87 -17.74 -9.81
C ARG A 40 11.12 -17.98 -10.67
N ASP A 41 10.95 -18.29 -11.93
CA ASP A 41 12.00 -18.51 -12.93
C ASP A 41 12.04 -17.36 -13.94
N PHE A 42 11.50 -16.18 -13.57
CA PHE A 42 11.48 -15.02 -14.44
C PHE A 42 12.90 -14.63 -14.89
N ALA A 43 13.15 -14.81 -16.19
CA ALA A 43 14.41 -14.46 -16.87
C ALA A 43 14.19 -13.43 -17.99
N GLY A 44 13.02 -12.78 -18.01
CA GLY A 44 12.68 -11.75 -19.00
C GLY A 44 13.33 -10.39 -18.70
N ASP A 45 13.22 -9.47 -19.66
CA ASP A 45 13.58 -8.07 -19.47
C ASP A 45 12.53 -7.37 -18.58
N PRO A 46 12.88 -6.92 -17.36
CA PRO A 46 11.96 -6.26 -16.44
C PRO A 46 11.29 -5.01 -17.01
N VAL A 47 12.05 -4.21 -17.78
CA VAL A 47 11.58 -2.93 -18.33
C VAL A 47 10.51 -3.21 -19.38
N ARG A 48 10.85 -4.04 -20.37
CA ARG A 48 9.93 -4.43 -21.43
C ARG A 48 8.67 -5.12 -20.90
N HIS A 49 8.82 -5.98 -19.88
CA HIS A 49 7.67 -6.67 -19.25
C HIS A 49 6.68 -5.68 -18.64
N LEU A 50 7.20 -4.71 -17.87
CA LEU A 50 6.36 -3.69 -17.24
C LEU A 50 5.79 -2.69 -18.25
N ASP A 51 6.51 -2.33 -19.30
CA ASP A 51 5.98 -1.43 -20.35
C ASP A 51 4.77 -2.06 -21.04
N LEU A 52 4.84 -3.36 -21.36
CA LEU A 52 3.73 -4.10 -21.96
C LEU A 52 2.55 -4.23 -20.99
N LEU A 53 2.81 -4.48 -19.70
CA LEU A 53 1.78 -4.49 -18.67
C LEU A 53 1.11 -3.12 -18.55
N ALA A 54 1.88 -2.05 -18.41
CA ALA A 54 1.39 -0.68 -18.31
C ALA A 54 0.52 -0.31 -19.51
N ALA A 55 1.00 -0.60 -20.73
CA ALA A 55 0.26 -0.33 -21.97
C ALA A 55 -1.10 -1.05 -22.02
N ARG A 56 -1.19 -2.31 -21.55
CA ARG A 56 -2.47 -3.07 -21.49
C ARG A 56 -3.51 -2.42 -20.58
N HIS A 57 -3.07 -1.66 -19.57
CA HIS A 57 -3.94 -0.90 -18.66
C HIS A 57 -4.05 0.58 -19.02
N GLY A 58 -3.62 0.99 -20.23
CA GLY A 58 -3.69 2.38 -20.69
C GLY A 58 -2.77 3.33 -19.93
N ILE A 59 -1.67 2.82 -19.38
CA ILE A 59 -0.67 3.58 -18.62
C ILE A 59 0.54 3.80 -19.51
N PHE A 60 0.92 5.07 -19.71
CA PHE A 60 2.01 5.44 -20.61
C PHE A 60 3.05 6.30 -19.89
N ARG A 61 4.31 5.83 -19.88
CA ARG A 61 5.58 6.52 -19.54
C ARG A 61 5.72 7.19 -18.15
N ASP A 62 4.64 7.46 -17.42
CA ASP A 62 4.67 8.14 -16.12
C ASP A 62 4.41 7.16 -14.96
N TYR A 63 5.24 6.12 -14.86
CA TYR A 63 5.12 5.13 -13.79
C TYR A 63 6.46 4.61 -13.26
N PHE A 64 6.46 4.21 -11.99
CA PHE A 64 7.48 3.36 -11.41
C PHE A 64 6.94 1.95 -11.22
N GLY A 65 7.77 0.93 -11.45
CA GLY A 65 7.34 -0.46 -11.36
C GLY A 65 8.29 -1.34 -10.55
N LEU A 66 7.72 -2.18 -9.70
CA LEU A 66 8.41 -3.21 -8.94
C LEU A 66 7.97 -4.58 -9.46
N LEU A 67 8.87 -5.56 -9.42
CA LEU A 67 8.58 -6.97 -9.72
C LEU A 67 8.76 -7.81 -8.47
N THR A 68 7.94 -8.84 -8.29
CA THR A 68 8.06 -9.76 -7.16
C THR A 68 7.65 -11.19 -7.54
N ALA A 69 8.21 -12.21 -6.91
CA ALA A 69 7.68 -13.58 -7.01
C ALA A 69 6.59 -13.90 -5.96
N VAL A 70 6.22 -12.92 -5.13
CA VAL A 70 5.16 -13.03 -4.12
C VAL A 70 3.81 -12.83 -4.79
N ARG A 71 2.85 -13.72 -4.53
CA ARG A 71 1.48 -13.63 -5.04
C ARG A 71 0.73 -12.47 -4.36
N MET A 72 -0.13 -11.76 -5.10
CA MET A 72 -0.74 -10.53 -4.56
C MET A 72 -1.70 -10.74 -3.39
N HIS A 73 -2.27 -11.93 -3.18
CA HIS A 73 -3.05 -12.21 -1.97
C HIS A 73 -2.20 -12.29 -0.68
N HIS A 74 -0.87 -12.34 -0.77
CA HIS A 74 0.02 -12.18 0.38
C HIS A 74 0.43 -10.73 0.64
N LEU A 75 -0.06 -9.78 -0.17
CA LEU A 75 0.15 -8.35 0.05
C LEU A 75 -0.39 -7.94 1.42
N CYS A 76 0.43 -7.24 2.19
CA CYS A 76 -0.01 -6.55 3.40
C CYS A 76 -0.05 -5.04 3.15
N VAL A 77 -1.17 -4.41 3.49
CA VAL A 77 -1.40 -2.97 3.39
C VAL A 77 -1.56 -2.42 4.80
N LEU A 78 -0.78 -1.42 5.17
CA LEU A 78 -0.76 -0.85 6.51
C LEU A 78 -1.09 0.64 6.45
N GLN A 79 -2.19 1.03 7.09
CA GLN A 79 -2.60 2.43 7.21
C GLN A 79 -2.21 2.98 8.59
N TYR A 80 -1.44 4.06 8.59
CA TYR A 80 -1.10 4.83 9.79
C TYR A 80 -1.26 6.33 9.51
N ASP A 81 -2.38 6.90 9.97
CA ASP A 81 -2.77 8.30 9.73
C ASP A 81 -2.72 8.66 8.23
N PHE A 82 -1.78 9.52 7.80
CA PHE A 82 -1.59 9.97 6.42
C PHE A 82 -0.65 9.07 5.60
N VAL A 83 -0.09 8.03 6.20
CA VAL A 83 0.83 7.08 5.57
C VAL A 83 0.13 5.76 5.28
N THR A 84 0.34 5.23 4.07
CA THR A 84 -0.04 3.87 3.69
C THR A 84 1.20 3.12 3.22
N VAL A 85 1.46 1.92 3.75
CA VAL A 85 2.60 1.08 3.35
C VAL A 85 2.10 -0.23 2.76
N PHE A 86 2.61 -0.60 1.60
CA PHE A 86 2.31 -1.84 0.89
C PHE A 86 3.54 -2.73 0.89
N ILE A 87 3.40 -3.97 1.35
CA ILE A 87 4.53 -4.89 1.52
C ILE A 87 4.21 -6.23 0.87
N THR A 88 5.11 -6.66 -0.02
CA THR A 88 5.21 -8.05 -0.46
C THR A 88 6.59 -8.56 -0.08
N ALA A 89 6.66 -9.67 0.66
CA ALA A 89 7.92 -10.14 1.23
C ALA A 89 8.15 -11.62 0.99
N GLY A 90 9.35 -11.97 0.53
CA GLY A 90 9.89 -13.31 0.66
C GLY A 90 11.42 -13.28 0.69
N VAL A 91 12.01 -14.33 1.27
CA VAL A 91 13.41 -14.30 1.76
C VAL A 91 14.26 -15.45 1.19
N THR A 92 13.87 -16.07 0.07
CA THR A 92 14.62 -17.20 -0.50
C THR A 92 15.87 -16.79 -1.29
N ASN A 93 16.10 -15.49 -1.46
CA ASN A 93 17.23 -14.93 -2.20
C ASN A 93 18.04 -13.93 -1.34
N PRO A 94 18.56 -14.35 -0.17
CA PRO A 94 19.19 -13.45 0.80
C PRO A 94 20.48 -12.83 0.25
N THR A 95 20.71 -11.56 0.57
CA THR A 95 21.94 -10.83 0.20
C THR A 95 23.18 -11.50 0.82
N GLY A 96 24.28 -11.55 0.05
CA GLY A 96 25.58 -12.05 0.55
C GLY A 96 25.73 -13.58 0.56
N ARG A 97 24.77 -14.33 0.03
CA ARG A 97 24.85 -15.79 -0.15
C ARG A 97 24.69 -16.15 -1.63
N PRO A 98 25.28 -17.27 -2.10
CA PRO A 98 25.04 -17.74 -3.46
C PRO A 98 23.53 -17.95 -3.62
N THR A 99 22.95 -17.30 -4.62
CA THR A 99 21.53 -17.42 -4.94
C THR A 99 21.25 -18.90 -5.24
N ARG A 100 20.36 -19.54 -4.48
CA ARG A 100 19.79 -20.80 -4.98
C ARG A 100 19.07 -20.45 -6.27
N ALA A 101 19.33 -21.19 -7.34
CA ALA A 101 18.74 -20.95 -8.66
C ALA A 101 17.18 -20.93 -8.61
N ASP A 102 16.60 -21.48 -7.55
CA ASP A 102 15.17 -21.52 -7.32
C ASP A 102 14.68 -20.32 -6.47
N ALA A 103 14.15 -19.32 -7.18
CA ALA A 103 13.20 -18.27 -6.75
C ALA A 103 13.77 -16.89 -6.31
N PRO A 104 13.55 -15.81 -7.09
CA PRO A 104 13.73 -14.43 -6.69
C PRO A 104 12.51 -13.98 -5.88
N HIS A 105 12.37 -14.51 -4.66
CA HIS A 105 11.56 -13.75 -3.72
C HIS A 105 12.32 -12.50 -3.31
N THR A 106 11.58 -11.41 -3.28
CA THR A 106 12.07 -10.08 -2.96
C THR A 106 11.22 -9.47 -1.87
N ILE A 107 11.74 -8.46 -1.20
CA ILE A 107 10.98 -7.60 -0.32
C ILE A 107 10.77 -6.27 -1.05
N ASN A 108 9.53 -6.05 -1.49
CA ASN A 108 9.12 -4.77 -2.07
C ASN A 108 8.28 -4.00 -1.05
N ILE A 109 8.63 -2.74 -0.86
CA ILE A 109 7.91 -1.82 0.03
C ILE A 109 7.50 -0.59 -0.78
N ILE A 110 6.21 -0.29 -0.84
CA ILE A 110 5.72 0.98 -1.39
C ILE A 110 5.17 1.80 -0.23
N VAL A 111 5.72 2.99 -0.03
CA VAL A 111 5.21 3.98 0.92
C VAL A 111 4.46 5.04 0.15
N TYR A 112 3.24 5.32 0.58
CA TYR A 112 2.46 6.45 0.10
C TYR A 112 2.19 7.42 1.26
N SER A 113 2.43 8.71 1.02
CA SER A 113 2.08 9.80 1.92
C SER A 113 1.03 10.69 1.28
N ARG A 114 -0.04 11.00 2.01
CA ARG A 114 -1.00 12.02 1.59
C ARG A 114 -0.43 13.44 1.71
N GLU A 115 0.53 13.63 2.59
CA GLU A 115 1.23 14.91 2.74
C GLU A 115 2.40 14.99 1.77
N GLY A 116 2.73 16.21 1.35
CA GLY A 116 3.76 16.46 0.35
C GLY A 116 5.13 16.22 0.94
N MET A 117 6.10 15.90 0.09
CA MET A 117 7.46 15.63 0.50
C MET A 117 8.42 16.29 -0.48
N CYS A 118 9.48 16.91 0.03
CA CYS A 118 10.58 17.31 -0.84
C CYS A 118 11.39 16.08 -1.25
N ASP A 119 12.23 16.23 -2.27
CA ASP A 119 13.06 15.14 -2.78
C ASP A 119 13.97 14.51 -1.71
N SER A 120 14.52 15.32 -0.78
CA SER A 120 15.33 14.79 0.32
C SER A 120 14.52 13.93 1.28
N ALA A 121 13.28 14.32 1.60
CA ALA A 121 12.40 13.52 2.45
C ALA A 121 11.95 12.23 1.75
N LEU A 122 11.71 12.24 0.43
CA LEU A 122 11.41 11.02 -0.35
C LEU A 122 12.56 10.03 -0.27
N LEU A 123 13.79 10.50 -0.48
CA LEU A 123 14.99 9.68 -0.38
C LEU A 123 15.23 9.18 1.05
N GLU A 124 15.05 10.04 2.05
CA GLU A 124 15.19 9.67 3.46
C GLU A 124 14.12 8.65 3.89
N THR A 125 12.92 8.69 3.30
CA THR A 125 11.89 7.66 3.53
C THR A 125 12.31 6.30 3.00
N ILE A 126 13.01 6.24 1.86
CA ILE A 126 13.60 4.98 1.36
C ILE A 126 14.59 4.44 2.40
N VAL A 127 15.43 5.30 2.98
CA VAL A 127 16.38 4.92 4.04
C VAL A 127 15.65 4.40 5.28
N THR A 128 14.64 5.12 5.77
CA THR A 128 13.82 4.72 6.93
C THR A 128 13.12 3.38 6.71
N ALA A 129 12.48 3.18 5.56
CA ALA A 129 11.81 1.93 5.22
C ALA A 129 12.80 0.76 5.11
N THR A 130 13.97 0.99 4.51
CA THR A 130 15.04 -0.01 4.39
C THR A 130 15.61 -0.40 5.74
N GLY A 131 15.85 0.58 6.63
CA GLY A 131 16.32 0.35 7.99
C GLY A 131 15.30 -0.44 8.82
N ALA A 132 14.02 -0.07 8.75
CA ALA A 132 12.94 -0.79 9.43
C ALA A 132 12.80 -2.24 8.93
N LYS A 133 12.97 -2.48 7.63
CA LYS A 133 12.99 -3.83 7.05
C LYS A 133 14.15 -4.66 7.59
N ALA A 134 15.36 -4.10 7.59
CA ALA A 134 16.54 -4.78 8.11
C ALA A 134 16.38 -5.13 9.60
N GLN A 135 15.84 -4.20 10.40
CA GLN A 135 15.51 -4.42 11.80
C GLN A 135 14.48 -5.56 11.96
N ALA A 136 13.38 -5.53 11.21
CA ALA A 136 12.36 -6.57 11.26
C ALA A 136 12.90 -7.97 10.91
N LEU A 137 13.80 -8.06 9.91
CA LEU A 137 14.47 -9.32 9.58
C LEU A 137 15.38 -9.80 10.71
N HIS A 138 16.16 -8.90 11.29
CA HIS A 138 17.02 -9.21 12.43
C HIS A 138 16.21 -9.71 13.63
N ASP A 139 15.08 -9.05 13.96
CA ASP A 139 14.22 -9.43 15.08
C ASP A 139 13.52 -10.79 14.86
N LEU A 140 13.34 -11.19 13.60
CA LEU A 140 12.88 -12.53 13.20
C LEU A 140 14.00 -13.59 13.21
N GLY A 141 15.24 -13.21 13.52
CA GLY A 141 16.40 -14.10 13.60
C GLY A 141 17.11 -14.36 12.27
N TYR A 142 16.86 -13.57 11.22
CA TYR A 142 17.63 -13.66 9.97
C TYR A 142 18.98 -12.96 10.14
N ASP A 143 20.02 -13.54 9.55
CA ASP A 143 21.39 -13.01 9.58
C ASP A 143 21.74 -12.16 8.35
N PHE A 144 20.73 -11.73 7.59
CA PHE A 144 20.86 -10.89 6.41
C PHE A 144 19.86 -9.73 6.46
N PRO A 145 20.22 -8.53 5.95
CA PRO A 145 19.39 -7.33 6.07
C PRO A 145 18.31 -7.21 4.97
N GLY A 146 18.26 -8.16 4.03
CA GLY A 146 17.38 -8.10 2.88
C GLY A 146 17.69 -9.16 1.82
N THR A 147 17.04 -9.04 0.67
CA THR A 147 17.29 -9.86 -0.53
C THR A 147 18.09 -9.08 -1.56
N THR A 148 18.65 -9.78 -2.55
CA THR A 148 19.48 -9.17 -3.60
C THR A 148 18.69 -8.26 -4.56
N THR A 149 17.35 -8.30 -4.51
CA THR A 149 16.46 -7.59 -5.45
C THR A 149 15.44 -6.70 -4.74
N ASP A 150 15.63 -6.42 -3.45
CA ASP A 150 14.70 -5.58 -2.68
C ASP A 150 14.48 -4.23 -3.36
N ALA A 151 13.23 -3.77 -3.39
CA ALA A 151 12.89 -2.49 -3.98
C ALA A 151 11.98 -1.66 -3.09
N VAL A 152 12.23 -0.35 -3.08
CA VAL A 152 11.39 0.61 -2.34
C VAL A 152 10.91 1.69 -3.30
N ALA A 153 9.63 2.01 -3.23
CA ALA A 153 9.06 3.19 -3.86
C ALA A 153 8.38 4.06 -2.80
N VAL A 154 8.58 5.37 -2.88
CA VAL A 154 7.94 6.35 -2.00
C VAL A 154 7.22 7.34 -2.90
N ALA A 155 5.93 7.51 -2.68
CA ALA A 155 5.09 8.46 -3.41
C ALA A 155 4.38 9.39 -2.43
N CYS A 156 4.28 10.67 -2.78
CA CYS A 156 3.48 11.64 -2.04
C CYS A 156 2.53 12.38 -2.98
N GLU A 157 1.41 12.90 -2.45
CA GLU A 157 0.52 13.76 -3.23
C GLU A 157 1.28 15.00 -3.72
N ARG A 158 1.18 15.29 -5.01
CA ARG A 158 1.95 16.38 -5.63
C ARG A 158 1.40 17.77 -5.29
N ASP A 159 0.08 17.90 -5.25
CA ASP A 159 -0.62 19.19 -5.18
C ASP A 159 -1.15 19.49 -3.76
N THR A 160 -0.38 19.16 -2.71
CA THR A 160 -0.81 19.33 -1.30
C THR A 160 0.01 20.38 -0.55
N PHE A 161 -0.61 20.94 0.48
CA PHE A 161 0.04 21.80 1.47
C PHE A 161 0.75 20.96 2.54
N GLY A 162 1.83 21.49 3.11
CA GLY A 162 2.67 20.76 4.05
C GLY A 162 3.68 19.87 3.32
N VAL A 163 4.92 20.38 3.18
CA VAL A 163 6.02 19.63 2.58
C VAL A 163 6.90 19.13 3.72
N GLN A 164 6.84 17.84 3.99
CA GLN A 164 7.78 17.17 4.88
C GLN A 164 9.19 17.36 4.31
N THR A 165 10.07 17.97 5.10
CA THR A 165 11.46 18.24 4.70
C THR A 165 12.43 17.14 5.11
N TYR A 166 12.01 16.32 6.07
CA TYR A 166 12.74 15.18 6.63
C TYR A 166 11.79 14.00 6.82
N ALA A 167 12.33 12.79 6.78
CA ALA A 167 11.59 11.55 7.00
C ALA A 167 12.36 10.51 7.83
N GLY A 168 13.39 10.93 8.57
CA GLY A 168 14.08 10.08 9.54
C GLY A 168 13.18 9.65 10.71
N THR A 169 13.58 8.64 11.47
CA THR A 169 12.76 8.02 12.53
C THR A 169 12.37 8.93 13.71
N LEU A 170 12.97 10.13 13.82
CA LEU A 170 12.55 11.17 14.77
C LEU A 170 11.44 12.09 14.24
N THR A 171 11.12 12.00 12.95
CA THR A 171 10.05 12.77 12.32
C THR A 171 8.71 12.05 12.45
N GLU A 172 7.61 12.79 12.25
CA GLU A 172 6.27 12.23 12.27
C GLU A 172 6.03 11.16 11.20
N ILE A 173 6.43 11.43 9.95
CA ILE A 173 6.32 10.48 8.85
C ILE A 173 7.27 9.30 9.03
N GLY A 174 8.51 9.55 9.43
CA GLY A 174 9.51 8.49 9.62
C GLY A 174 9.15 7.50 10.72
N ARG A 175 8.61 7.96 11.86
CA ARG A 175 8.08 7.06 12.91
C ARG A 175 6.98 6.15 12.37
N ARG A 176 6.05 6.70 11.61
CA ARG A 176 4.88 5.97 11.08
C ARG A 176 5.30 4.94 10.03
N VAL A 177 6.17 5.33 9.09
CA VAL A 177 6.75 4.42 8.09
C VAL A 177 7.52 3.30 8.79
N HIS A 178 8.39 3.64 9.75
CA HIS A 178 9.16 2.66 10.51
C HIS A 178 8.25 1.65 11.24
N ALA A 179 7.26 2.13 11.98
CA ALA A 179 6.31 1.27 12.71
C ALA A 179 5.50 0.37 11.77
N ALA A 180 5.05 0.90 10.63
CA ALA A 180 4.30 0.13 9.63
C ALA A 180 5.16 -0.97 8.99
N VAL A 181 6.41 -0.67 8.61
CA VAL A 181 7.30 -1.69 8.05
C VAL A 181 7.67 -2.75 9.10
N LEU A 182 7.96 -2.33 10.34
CA LEU A 182 8.33 -3.24 11.43
C LEU A 182 7.21 -4.23 11.77
N HIS A 183 5.94 -3.81 11.69
CA HIS A 183 4.79 -4.69 11.89
C HIS A 183 4.44 -5.51 10.63
N GLY A 184 4.42 -4.86 9.47
CA GLY A 184 3.90 -5.45 8.24
C GLY A 184 4.83 -6.48 7.59
N LEU A 185 6.16 -6.36 7.78
CA LEU A 185 7.10 -7.31 7.19
C LEU A 185 6.94 -8.73 7.77
N PRO A 186 6.91 -8.94 9.11
CA PRO A 186 6.59 -10.25 9.69
C PRO A 186 5.26 -10.83 9.18
N GLU A 187 4.22 -9.99 9.07
CA GLU A 187 2.89 -10.40 8.59
C GLU A 187 2.94 -10.88 7.13
N ALA A 188 3.62 -10.16 6.24
CA ALA A 188 3.78 -10.54 4.84
C ALA A 188 4.59 -11.85 4.70
N LEU A 189 5.65 -12.01 5.51
CA LEU A 189 6.45 -13.24 5.50
C LEU A 189 5.68 -14.45 6.04
N ALA A 190 4.90 -14.29 7.11
CA ALA A 190 4.08 -15.37 7.66
C ALA A 190 3.09 -15.90 6.62
N ARG A 191 2.49 -15.03 5.81
CA ARG A 191 1.62 -15.40 4.68
C ARG A 191 2.39 -16.11 3.57
N GLN A 192 3.52 -15.55 3.15
CA GLN A 192 4.36 -16.17 2.11
C GLN A 192 4.88 -17.56 2.52
N GLN A 193 5.14 -17.78 3.81
CA GLN A 193 5.57 -19.06 4.38
C GLN A 193 4.41 -20.02 4.66
N GLY A 194 3.16 -19.62 4.39
CA GLY A 194 1.97 -20.43 4.59
C GLY A 194 1.54 -20.59 6.05
N LYS A 195 2.13 -19.83 6.99
CA LYS A 195 1.74 -19.84 8.41
C LYS A 195 0.36 -19.21 8.63
N ILE A 196 0.00 -18.23 7.80
CA ILE A 196 -1.30 -17.57 7.77
C ILE A 196 -1.87 -17.71 6.36
N GLN A 197 -3.11 -18.18 6.26
CA GLN A 197 -3.80 -18.37 4.98
C GLN A 197 -4.83 -17.24 4.76
N ARG A 198 -4.74 -16.60 3.60
CA ARG A 198 -5.66 -15.56 3.13
C ARG A 198 -5.90 -15.75 1.63
N SER A 199 -7.14 -15.53 1.19
CA SER A 199 -7.50 -15.56 -0.23
C SER A 199 -7.31 -14.20 -0.93
N GLU A 200 -7.15 -13.14 -0.14
CA GLU A 200 -7.11 -11.74 -0.57
C GLU A 200 -6.02 -11.00 0.22
N PRO A 201 -5.53 -9.84 -0.26
CA PRO A 201 -4.62 -8.98 0.50
C PRO A 201 -5.14 -8.68 1.92
N SER A 202 -4.21 -8.60 2.88
CA SER A 202 -4.54 -8.20 4.25
C SER A 202 -4.37 -6.70 4.44
N PHE A 203 -5.33 -6.09 5.13
CA PHE A 203 -5.30 -4.67 5.47
C PHE A 203 -5.18 -4.48 6.98
N PHE A 204 -4.26 -3.64 7.42
CA PHE A 204 -3.98 -3.35 8.82
C PHE A 204 -4.16 -1.86 9.08
N ILE A 205 -4.76 -1.51 10.22
CA ILE A 205 -4.85 -0.13 10.70
C ILE A 205 -4.16 0.02 12.03
N TYR A 206 -3.42 1.10 12.16
CA TYR A 206 -2.97 1.57 13.46
C TYR A 206 -4.13 2.21 14.23
N SER A 207 -4.61 1.53 15.27
CA SER A 207 -5.65 2.00 16.18
C SER A 207 -5.03 2.60 17.43
N ARG A 208 -5.63 3.68 17.91
CA ARG A 208 -5.38 4.26 19.24
C ARG A 208 -6.50 3.95 20.23
N TYR A 209 -7.60 3.35 19.75
CA TYR A 209 -8.75 3.02 20.58
C TYR A 209 -8.40 1.85 21.49
N GLY A 210 -8.47 2.03 22.81
CA GLY A 210 -8.04 0.99 23.75
C GLY A 210 -6.51 0.83 23.86
N GLY A 211 -5.75 1.82 23.38
CA GLY A 211 -4.29 1.82 23.36
C GLY A 211 -3.73 1.69 21.95
N ASP A 212 -2.43 1.91 21.83
CA ASP A 212 -1.69 1.92 20.57
C ASP A 212 -1.41 0.50 20.08
N HIS A 213 -2.04 0.09 18.98
CA HIS A 213 -1.86 -1.24 18.40
C HIS A 213 -2.27 -1.33 16.93
N TRP A 214 -1.83 -2.38 16.24
CA TRP A 214 -2.28 -2.72 14.89
C TRP A 214 -3.48 -3.66 14.93
N VAL A 215 -4.44 -3.43 14.04
CA VAL A 215 -5.64 -4.27 13.86
C VAL A 215 -5.68 -4.76 12.42
N GLU A 216 -5.64 -6.08 12.21
CA GLU A 216 -5.98 -6.66 10.91
C GLU A 216 -7.49 -6.53 10.67
N TRP A 217 -7.87 -5.99 9.51
CA TRP A 217 -9.24 -5.98 9.06
C TRP A 217 -9.74 -7.41 8.81
N GLN A 218 -10.85 -7.78 9.45
CA GLN A 218 -11.53 -9.04 9.19
C GLN A 218 -13.02 -8.80 8.96
N LYS A 219 -13.53 -9.36 7.86
CA LYS A 219 -14.96 -9.29 7.51
C LYS A 219 -15.82 -10.13 8.45
N GLU A 220 -15.31 -11.30 8.83
CA GLU A 220 -15.99 -12.26 9.68
C GLU A 220 -15.94 -11.82 11.14
N ASN A 221 -17.05 -11.99 11.87
CA ASN A 221 -17.17 -11.67 13.29
C ASN A 221 -16.75 -10.23 13.66
N CYS A 222 -16.92 -9.28 12.73
CA CYS A 222 -16.65 -7.88 13.00
C CYS A 222 -17.54 -7.41 14.17
N PRO A 223 -16.97 -6.95 15.31
CA PRO A 223 -17.75 -6.57 16.48
C PRO A 223 -18.61 -5.32 16.23
N TYR A 224 -18.34 -4.59 15.14
CA TYR A 224 -19.08 -3.42 14.73
C TYR A 224 -20.20 -3.72 13.74
N TYR A 225 -20.45 -4.98 13.36
CA TYR A 225 -21.49 -5.30 12.39
C TYR A 225 -22.90 -5.30 13.00
N PRO A 226 -23.90 -4.66 12.34
CA PRO A 226 -23.75 -3.72 11.23
C PRO A 226 -23.27 -2.36 11.71
N CYS A 227 -22.32 -1.75 11.02
CA CYS A 227 -21.81 -0.45 11.45
C CYS A 227 -22.70 0.72 10.97
N HIS A 228 -23.49 0.52 9.92
CA HIS A 228 -24.38 1.53 9.32
C HIS A 228 -25.81 1.01 9.14
N PHE A 229 -26.01 -0.16 8.52
CA PHE A 229 -27.34 -0.74 8.31
C PHE A 229 -27.33 -2.26 8.11
N PRO A 230 -28.42 -2.98 8.44
CA PRO A 230 -28.54 -4.42 8.19
C PRO A 230 -28.39 -4.77 6.70
N GLY A 231 -27.59 -5.80 6.39
CA GLY A 231 -27.35 -6.23 5.00
C GLY A 231 -26.27 -5.45 4.26
N GLN A 232 -25.59 -4.51 4.92
CA GLN A 232 -24.45 -3.80 4.35
C GLN A 232 -23.33 -4.74 3.90
N ARG A 233 -22.57 -4.31 2.90
CA ARG A 233 -21.30 -4.93 2.52
C ARG A 233 -20.17 -4.35 3.34
N CYS A 234 -19.33 -5.24 3.86
CA CYS A 234 -18.16 -4.88 4.65
C CYS A 234 -16.85 -4.98 3.87
N ASP A 235 -16.85 -5.39 2.59
CA ASP A 235 -15.61 -5.66 1.83
C ASP A 235 -14.66 -4.45 1.75
N TYR A 236 -15.19 -3.24 1.97
CA TYR A 236 -14.46 -1.98 1.96
C TYR A 236 -14.73 -1.14 3.21
N CYS A 237 -14.87 -1.75 4.39
CA CYS A 237 -14.89 -0.99 5.66
C CYS A 237 -13.71 -0.02 5.75
N TYR A 238 -12.59 -0.38 5.11
CA TYR A 238 -11.52 0.53 4.77
C TYR A 238 -11.60 0.89 3.30
N CYS A 239 -12.12 2.09 3.07
CA CYS A 239 -12.46 2.57 1.74
C CYS A 239 -11.19 2.74 0.88
N PRO A 240 -11.10 2.14 -0.31
CA PRO A 240 -9.98 2.32 -1.25
C PRO A 240 -9.88 3.75 -1.81
N CYS A 241 -10.93 4.56 -1.62
CA CYS A 241 -10.92 5.99 -1.92
C CYS A 241 -10.55 6.86 -0.71
N TYR A 242 -10.23 6.28 0.46
CA TYR A 242 -9.94 7.06 1.65
C TYR A 242 -8.56 7.75 1.60
N PRO A 243 -8.47 9.03 2.02
CA PRO A 243 -9.60 9.95 2.17
C PRO A 243 -10.05 10.44 0.80
N CYS A 244 -11.37 10.51 0.60
CA CYS A 244 -11.92 10.98 -0.66
C CYS A 244 -11.98 12.51 -0.74
N ALA A 245 -11.96 13.19 0.41
CA ALA A 245 -12.12 14.64 0.54
C ALA A 245 -13.38 15.19 -0.17
N ASP A 246 -14.41 14.36 -0.31
CA ASP A 246 -15.69 14.70 -0.92
C ASP A 246 -16.69 15.01 0.21
N GLU A 247 -17.01 16.28 0.41
CA GLU A 247 -17.81 16.78 1.54
C GLU A 247 -19.27 16.26 1.55
N GLU A 248 -19.74 15.63 0.47
CA GLU A 248 -21.02 14.91 0.49
C GLU A 248 -20.92 13.54 1.19
N LEU A 249 -19.70 13.04 1.41
CA LEU A 249 -19.41 11.71 1.95
C LEU A 249 -18.68 11.75 3.30
N GLY A 250 -18.37 12.93 3.81
CA GLY A 250 -17.64 13.09 5.05
C GLY A 250 -17.24 14.54 5.32
N GLU A 251 -16.38 14.73 6.30
CA GLU A 251 -15.95 16.04 6.75
C GLU A 251 -14.50 16.00 7.25
N TRP A 252 -13.84 17.16 7.27
CA TRP A 252 -12.52 17.30 7.86
C TRP A 252 -12.63 17.68 9.34
N VAL A 253 -12.22 16.76 10.22
CA VAL A 253 -12.24 16.92 11.68
C VAL A 253 -10.85 17.22 12.23
N ASP A 254 -10.77 18.04 13.27
CA ASP A 254 -9.50 18.35 13.93
C ASP A 254 -8.99 17.15 14.76
N SER A 255 -7.70 16.86 14.61
CA SER A 255 -7.01 15.82 15.36
C SER A 255 -6.53 16.36 16.71
N SER A 256 -6.53 15.51 17.73
CA SER A 256 -6.04 15.82 19.07
C SER A 256 -4.57 16.25 19.12
N ASN A 257 -3.79 15.94 18.08
CA ASN A 257 -2.35 16.20 18.03
C ASN A 257 -1.98 17.42 17.14
N GLY A 258 -2.98 18.21 16.72
CA GLY A 258 -2.80 19.26 15.73
C GLY A 258 -2.80 18.69 14.30
N GLY A 259 -3.61 19.27 13.43
CA GLY A 259 -3.85 18.80 12.06
C GLY A 259 -5.30 18.35 11.84
N ARG A 260 -5.68 18.11 10.59
CA ARG A 260 -7.03 17.68 10.20
C ARG A 260 -7.01 16.25 9.67
N ILE A 261 -7.97 15.44 10.08
CA ILE A 261 -8.21 14.09 9.56
C ILE A 261 -9.56 14.05 8.85
N TRP A 262 -9.66 13.22 7.81
CA TRP A 262 -10.92 13.05 7.09
C TRP A 262 -11.81 12.06 7.84
N GLY A 263 -12.94 12.53 8.34
CA GLY A 263 -13.98 11.72 8.97
C GLY A 263 -15.06 11.34 7.97
N CYS A 264 -15.12 10.08 7.58
CA CYS A 264 -16.20 9.55 6.72
C CYS A 264 -17.05 8.49 7.44
N ALA A 265 -17.18 8.60 8.77
CA ALA A 265 -17.84 7.61 9.61
C ALA A 265 -19.33 7.40 9.27
N GLY A 266 -19.99 8.40 8.66
CA GLY A 266 -21.36 8.29 8.17
C GLY A 266 -21.50 7.84 6.71
N CYS A 267 -20.40 7.52 6.01
CA CYS A 267 -20.44 7.22 4.58
C CYS A 267 -20.96 5.81 4.28
N THR A 268 -22.11 5.73 3.60
CA THR A 268 -22.72 4.46 3.20
C THR A 268 -22.32 3.98 1.81
N LEU A 269 -21.56 4.77 1.04
CA LEU A 269 -21.35 4.55 -0.40
C LEU A 269 -20.87 3.12 -0.73
N LEU A 270 -19.79 2.66 -0.08
CA LEU A 270 -19.24 1.32 -0.29
C LEU A 270 -19.84 0.23 0.60
N HIS A 271 -20.81 0.60 1.44
CA HIS A 271 -21.61 -0.33 2.23
C HIS A 271 -22.85 -0.81 1.46
N ILE A 272 -23.26 -0.09 0.40
CA ILE A 272 -24.37 -0.48 -0.48
C ILE A 272 -23.94 -1.68 -1.34
N PRO A 273 -24.66 -2.83 -1.32
CA PRO A 273 -24.25 -4.05 -2.01
C PRO A 273 -23.93 -3.90 -3.50
N GLU A 274 -24.79 -3.22 -4.24
CA GLU A 274 -24.66 -3.01 -5.67
C GLU A 274 -23.40 -2.21 -6.02
N ILE A 275 -23.08 -1.22 -5.19
CA ILE A 275 -21.90 -0.36 -5.37
C ILE A 275 -20.63 -1.11 -4.97
N ALA A 276 -20.64 -1.84 -3.85
CA ALA A 276 -19.51 -2.65 -3.41
C ALA A 276 -19.16 -3.74 -4.44
N ASP A 277 -20.16 -4.45 -4.96
CA ASP A 277 -19.95 -5.46 -5.99
C ASP A 277 -19.51 -4.83 -7.32
N TYR A 278 -19.99 -3.62 -7.64
CA TYR A 278 -19.48 -2.86 -8.79
C TYR A 278 -18.00 -2.51 -8.63
N MET A 279 -17.60 -1.98 -7.47
CA MET A 279 -16.20 -1.65 -7.16
C MET A 279 -15.31 -2.89 -7.19
N LYS A 280 -15.81 -4.05 -6.74
CA LYS A 280 -15.07 -5.31 -6.80
C LYS A 280 -14.79 -5.77 -8.22
N ARG A 281 -15.75 -5.57 -9.13
CA ARG A 281 -15.59 -5.89 -10.56
C ARG A 281 -14.79 -4.83 -11.32
N ASN A 282 -14.87 -3.57 -10.89
CA ASN A 282 -14.25 -2.41 -11.53
C ASN A 282 -13.43 -1.65 -10.48
N PRO A 283 -12.32 -2.23 -9.97
CA PRO A 283 -11.52 -1.59 -8.93
C PRO A 283 -10.88 -0.25 -9.39
N GLU A 284 -10.87 -0.01 -10.69
CA GLU A 284 -10.49 1.25 -11.33
C GLU A 284 -11.61 2.30 -11.39
N ALA A 285 -12.80 2.04 -10.85
CA ALA A 285 -13.90 2.99 -10.84
C ALA A 285 -13.53 4.26 -10.06
N ALA A 286 -13.84 5.42 -10.63
CA ALA A 286 -13.61 6.70 -9.97
C ALA A 286 -14.69 6.98 -8.92
N LEU A 287 -14.40 7.79 -7.89
CA LEU A 287 -15.39 8.15 -6.88
C LEU A 287 -16.67 8.74 -7.50
N ALA A 288 -16.50 9.64 -8.48
CA ALA A 288 -17.62 10.25 -9.20
C ALA A 288 -18.49 9.21 -9.95
N GLU A 289 -17.90 8.11 -10.41
CA GLU A 289 -18.61 7.02 -11.05
C GLU A 289 -19.44 6.23 -10.04
N LEU A 290 -18.87 5.92 -8.87
CA LEU A 290 -19.58 5.27 -7.77
C LEU A 290 -20.75 6.14 -7.26
N LYS A 291 -20.56 7.46 -7.16
CA LYS A 291 -21.64 8.41 -6.80
C LYS A 291 -22.77 8.41 -7.82
N ARG A 292 -22.46 8.45 -9.12
CA ARG A 292 -23.46 8.33 -10.20
C ARG A 292 -24.20 7.00 -10.18
N LEU A 293 -23.53 5.91 -9.82
CA LEU A 293 -24.19 4.61 -9.66
C LEU A 293 -25.20 4.66 -8.50
N ARG A 294 -24.82 5.27 -7.37
CA ARG A 294 -25.72 5.46 -6.21
C ARG A 294 -26.99 6.23 -6.57
N GLU A 295 -26.88 7.27 -7.39
CA GLU A 295 -28.03 8.09 -7.83
C GLU A 295 -29.04 7.32 -8.68
N ARG A 296 -28.67 6.14 -9.20
CA ARG A 296 -29.52 5.30 -10.06
C ARG A 296 -30.15 4.11 -9.34
N LEU A 297 -29.80 3.89 -8.07
CA LEU A 297 -30.37 2.83 -7.21
C LEU A 297 -31.58 3.38 -6.45
#